data_AF-A0A645H1F3-F1
#
_entry.id   AF-A0A645H1F3-F1
#
_cell.length_a   1.000
_cell.length_b   1.000
_cell.length_c   1.000
_cell.angle_alpha   90.00
_cell.angle_beta   90.00
_cell.angle_gamma   90.00
#
_symmetry.space_group_name_H-M   'P 1'
#
loop_
_entity.id
_entity.type
_entity.pdbx_description
1 polymer ?
#
loop_
_entity_poly.entity_id
_entity_poly.type
_entity_poly.pdbx_seq_one_letter_code
_entity_poly.pdbx_strand_id
1 'polypeptide(L)'
;MQAEVEQAKKDFESKSATMNDKEKNDYYMQLQQRLSLKQQELIAPVFDKVDAAIKAVADAKGLSVVMDKSNVVYGGQDITDEVAKKISGKK
;
A
#
# COMPACT_ATOMS: atom_id res chain seq x y z
N MET A 1 3.54 3.97 -9.79
CA MET A 1 3.50 5.18 -8.93
C MET A 1 4.34 6.32 -9.48
N GLN A 2 5.62 6.12 -9.84
CA GLN A 2 6.46 7.20 -10.41
C GLN A 2 5.85 7.86 -11.67
N ALA A 3 5.34 7.06 -12.62
CA ALA A 3 4.70 7.58 -13.83
C ALA A 3 3.47 8.47 -13.54
N GLU A 4 2.62 8.06 -12.58
CA GLU A 4 1.44 8.82 -12.14
C GLU A 4 1.81 10.15 -11.49
N VAL A 5 2.89 10.17 -10.68
CA VAL A 5 3.40 11.40 -10.06
C VAL A 5 3.98 12.34 -11.11
N GLU A 6 4.66 11.80 -12.12
CA GLU A 6 5.22 12.61 -13.21
C GLU A 6 4.12 13.20 -14.11
N GLN A 7 3.07 12.41 -14.38
CA GLN A 7 1.92 12.88 -15.13
C GLN A 7 1.11 13.92 -14.35
N ALA A 8 0.90 13.71 -13.05
CA ALA A 8 0.31 14.68 -12.14
C ALA A 8 1.08 16.02 -12.13
N LYS A 9 2.41 16.00 -12.17
CA LYS A 9 3.24 17.22 -12.27
C LYS A 9 3.05 17.94 -13.61
N LYS A 10 3.07 17.21 -14.73
CA LYS A 10 2.85 17.79 -16.07
C LYS A 10 1.45 18.43 -16.17
N ASP A 11 0.43 17.74 -15.65
CA ASP A 11 -0.94 18.25 -15.59
C ASP A 11 -1.04 19.52 -14.72
N PHE A 12 -0.33 19.55 -13.60
CA PHE A 12 -0.24 20.73 -12.74
C PHE A 12 0.42 21.91 -13.42
N GLU A 13 1.58 21.71 -14.05
CA GLU A 13 2.28 22.79 -14.77
C GLU A 13 1.43 23.33 -15.92
N SER A 14 0.77 22.46 -16.68
CA SER A 14 -0.09 22.86 -17.79
C SER A 14 -1.35 23.59 -17.33
N LYS A 15 -2.04 23.09 -16.30
CA LYS A 15 -3.32 23.67 -15.85
C LYS A 15 -3.14 24.89 -14.96
N SER A 16 -2.05 24.95 -14.20
CA SER A 16 -1.76 26.08 -13.32
C SER A 16 -1.25 27.31 -14.07
N ALA A 17 -0.85 27.17 -15.33
CA ALA A 17 -0.40 28.29 -16.17
C ALA A 17 -1.46 29.38 -16.37
N THR A 18 -2.75 29.02 -16.27
CA THR A 18 -3.88 29.94 -16.43
C THR A 18 -4.66 30.19 -15.14
N MET A 19 -4.24 29.60 -14.02
CA MET A 19 -4.91 29.71 -12.72
C MET A 19 -4.35 30.85 -11.88
N ASN A 20 -5.20 31.45 -11.05
CA ASN A 20 -4.72 32.37 -10.01
C ASN A 20 -4.12 31.60 -8.81
N ASP A 21 -3.46 32.31 -7.88
CA ASP A 21 -2.77 31.67 -6.75
C ASP A 21 -3.68 30.81 -5.85
N LYS A 22 -4.95 31.20 -5.71
CA LYS A 22 -5.94 30.46 -4.92
C LYS A 22 -6.32 29.16 -5.62
N GLU A 23 -6.67 29.24 -6.90
CA GLU A 23 -7.02 28.07 -7.73
C GLU A 23 -5.85 27.09 -7.84
N LYS A 24 -4.63 27.61 -7.97
CA LYS A 24 -3.41 26.82 -8.01
C LYS A 24 -3.18 26.06 -6.69
N ASN A 25 -3.41 26.71 -5.55
CA ASN A 25 -3.29 26.06 -4.25
C ASN A 25 -4.37 24.98 -4.05
N ASP A 26 -5.63 25.29 -4.36
CA ASP A 26 -6.74 24.35 -4.26
C ASP A 26 -6.51 23.12 -5.16
N TYR A 27 -6.04 23.34 -6.40
CA TYR A 27 -5.71 22.27 -7.33
C TYR A 27 -4.52 21.41 -6.85
N TYR A 28 -3.50 22.03 -6.26
CA TYR A 28 -2.38 21.31 -5.66
C TYR A 28 -2.83 20.40 -4.51
N MET A 29 -3.71 20.89 -3.62
CA MET A 29 -4.26 20.09 -2.53
C MET A 29 -5.06 18.89 -3.05
N GLN A 30 -5.92 19.11 -4.04
CA GLN A 30 -6.68 18.03 -4.69
C GLN A 30 -5.75 16.99 -5.34
N LEU A 31 -4.67 17.44 -5.97
CA LEU A 31 -3.70 16.57 -6.60
C LEU A 31 -2.99 15.67 -5.58
N GLN A 32 -2.56 16.23 -4.45
CA GLN A 32 -1.97 15.46 -3.35
C GLN A 32 -2.95 14.43 -2.79
N GLN A 33 -4.22 14.81 -2.58
CA GLN A 33 -5.26 13.90 -2.10
C GLN A 33 -5.48 12.75 -3.09
N ARG A 34 -5.55 13.04 -4.40
CA ARG A 34 -5.70 12.02 -5.44
C ARG A 34 -4.53 11.05 -5.46
N LEU A 35 -3.30 11.56 -5.37
CA LEU A 35 -2.11 10.71 -5.34
C LEU A 35 -2.09 9.79 -4.11
N SER A 36 -2.49 10.29 -2.94
CA SER A 36 -2.63 9.50 -1.71
C SER A 36 -3.67 8.39 -1.85
N LEU A 37 -4.88 8.73 -2.32
CA LEU A 37 -5.94 7.74 -2.58
C LEU A 37 -5.50 6.70 -3.60
N LYS A 38 -4.82 7.12 -4.67
CA LYS A 38 -4.33 6.17 -5.69
C LYS A 38 -3.26 5.26 -5.14
N GLN A 39 -2.37 5.76 -4.29
CA GLN A 39 -1.39 4.92 -3.60
C GLN A 39 -2.08 3.87 -2.72
N GLN A 40 -3.12 4.26 -1.98
CA GLN A 40 -3.93 3.33 -1.17
C GLN A 40 -4.62 2.27 -2.03
N GLU A 41 -5.25 2.68 -3.13
CA GLU A 41 -5.93 1.78 -4.08
C GLU A 41 -4.95 0.75 -4.68
N LEU A 42 -3.72 1.18 -5.00
CA LEU A 42 -2.71 0.30 -5.57
C LEU A 42 -2.13 -0.69 -4.55
N ILE A 43 -2.09 -0.33 -3.25
CA ILE A 43 -1.52 -1.18 -2.20
C ILE A 43 -2.56 -2.10 -1.53
N ALA A 44 -3.84 -1.71 -1.52
CA ALA A 44 -4.94 -2.52 -1.00
C ALA A 44 -4.93 -3.99 -1.52
N PRO A 45 -4.83 -4.26 -2.85
CA PRO A 45 -4.79 -5.63 -3.33
C PRO A 45 -3.49 -6.38 -2.96
N VAL A 46 -2.43 -5.67 -2.56
CA VAL A 46 -1.22 -6.30 -2.01
C VAL A 46 -1.51 -6.79 -0.60
N PHE A 47 -2.18 -5.99 0.22
CA PHE A 47 -2.61 -6.41 1.56
C PHE A 47 -3.56 -7.62 1.51
N ASP A 48 -4.54 -7.62 0.60
CA ASP A 48 -5.45 -8.77 0.45
C ASP A 48 -4.69 -10.06 0.10
N LYS A 49 -3.65 -9.98 -0.74
CA LYS A 49 -2.77 -11.12 -1.07
C LYS A 49 -1.95 -11.57 0.14
N VAL A 50 -1.49 -10.63 0.96
CA VAL A 50 -0.76 -10.92 2.19
C VAL A 50 -1.69 -11.65 3.17
N ASP A 51 -2.91 -11.15 3.39
CA ASP A 51 -3.89 -11.77 4.29
C ASP A 51 -4.27 -13.18 3.86
N ALA A 52 -4.49 -13.39 2.56
CA ALA A 52 -4.74 -14.72 2.01
C ALA A 52 -3.55 -15.67 2.24
N ALA A 53 -2.31 -15.19 2.08
CA ALA A 53 -1.10 -15.96 2.33
C ALA A 53 -0.94 -16.29 3.82
N ILE A 54 -1.17 -15.32 4.72
CA ILE A 54 -1.17 -15.51 6.18
C ILE A 54 -2.17 -16.60 6.55
N LYS A 55 -3.42 -16.49 6.11
CA LYS A 55 -4.47 -17.48 6.39
C LYS A 55 -4.03 -18.86 5.95
N ALA A 56 -3.52 -19.00 4.73
CA ALA A 56 -3.15 -20.29 4.19
C ALA A 56 -1.88 -20.88 4.84
N VAL A 57 -1.00 -20.08 5.47
CA VAL A 57 0.11 -20.58 6.29
C VAL A 57 -0.38 -20.99 7.68
N ALA A 58 -1.26 -20.18 8.28
CA ALA A 58 -1.88 -20.47 9.56
C ALA A 58 -2.67 -21.78 9.52
N ASP A 59 -3.53 -21.97 8.52
CA ASP A 59 -4.31 -23.19 8.31
C ASP A 59 -3.41 -24.44 8.17
N ALA A 60 -2.30 -24.33 7.41
CA ALA A 60 -1.35 -25.42 7.22
C ALA A 60 -0.58 -25.81 8.49
N LYS A 61 -0.40 -24.85 9.41
CA LYS A 61 0.28 -25.05 10.71
C LYS A 61 -0.69 -25.30 11.86
N GLY A 62 -2.01 -25.25 11.63
CA GLY A 62 -3.02 -25.37 12.67
C GLY A 62 -3.04 -24.20 13.66
N LEU A 63 -2.67 -22.99 13.21
CA LEU A 63 -2.67 -21.78 14.05
C LEU A 63 -4.05 -21.11 14.02
N SER A 64 -4.68 -20.97 15.19
CA SER A 64 -6.00 -20.33 15.30
C SER A 64 -5.94 -18.79 15.38
N VAL A 65 -4.79 -18.23 15.78
CA VAL A 65 -4.58 -16.80 15.95
C VAL A 65 -3.19 -16.43 15.44
N VAL A 66 -3.10 -15.34 14.70
CA VAL A 66 -1.84 -14.71 14.26
C VAL A 66 -1.84 -13.28 14.80
N MET A 67 -0.71 -12.87 15.38
CA MET A 67 -0.54 -11.53 15.95
C MET A 67 0.61 -10.82 15.23
N ASP A 68 0.48 -9.49 15.09
CA ASP A 68 1.57 -8.66 14.58
C ASP A 68 2.77 -8.68 15.55
N LYS A 69 3.98 -8.78 14.99
CA LYS A 69 5.23 -8.89 15.74
C LYS A 69 5.50 -7.70 16.67
N SER A 70 5.04 -6.50 16.32
CA SER A 70 5.19 -5.31 17.17
C SER A 70 4.44 -5.42 18.49
N ASN A 71 3.42 -6.28 18.57
CA ASN A 71 2.65 -6.53 19.78
C ASN A 71 3.20 -7.71 20.61
N VAL A 72 4.27 -8.36 20.17
CA VAL A 72 4.84 -9.56 20.83
C VAL A 72 6.21 -9.23 21.40
N VAL A 73 6.32 -9.31 22.73
CA VAL A 73 7.57 -8.99 23.45
C VAL A 73 8.55 -10.18 23.46
N TYR A 74 8.04 -11.41 23.64
CA TYR A 74 8.83 -12.63 23.59
C TYR A 74 7.97 -13.84 23.22
N GLY A 75 8.57 -14.80 22.51
CA GLY A 75 7.94 -16.07 22.14
C GLY A 75 7.07 -15.98 20.90
N GLY A 76 6.20 -16.98 20.74
CA GLY A 76 5.39 -17.17 19.53
C GLY A 76 6.16 -17.84 18.39
N GLN A 77 5.42 -18.46 17.48
CA GLN A 77 5.98 -18.95 16.22
C GLN A 77 5.91 -17.81 15.20
N ASP A 78 7.08 -17.36 14.73
CA ASP A 78 7.16 -16.42 13.60
C ASP A 78 6.85 -17.17 12.30
N ILE A 79 5.90 -16.66 11.51
CA ILE A 79 5.51 -17.21 10.20
C ILE A 79 5.82 -16.26 9.04
N THR A 80 6.51 -15.13 9.30
CA THR A 80 6.72 -14.03 8.35
C THR A 80 7.42 -14.51 7.09
N ASP A 81 8.45 -15.34 7.24
CA ASP A 81 9.23 -15.87 6.12
C ASP A 81 8.41 -16.84 5.26
N GLU A 82 7.58 -17.71 5.85
CA GLU A 82 6.73 -18.61 5.08
C GLU A 82 5.65 -17.85 4.30
N VAL A 83 5.07 -16.81 4.91
CA VAL A 83 4.11 -15.93 4.23
C VAL A 83 4.77 -15.21 3.07
N ALA A 84 5.97 -14.66 3.27
CA ALA A 84 6.74 -13.98 2.21
C ALA A 84 7.08 -14.93 1.04
N LYS A 85 7.48 -16.17 1.33
CA LYS A 85 7.69 -17.20 0.30
C LYS A 85 6.41 -17.48 -0.49
N LYS A 86 5.27 -17.58 0.20
CA LYS A 86 3.97 -17.86 -0.42
C LYS A 86 3.50 -16.73 -1.35
N ILE A 87 3.78 -15.47 -0.99
CA ILE A 87 3.46 -14.29 -1.83
C ILE A 87 4.39 -14.21 -3.04
N SER A 88 5.69 -14.45 -2.86
CA SER A 88 6.68 -14.32 -3.92
C SER A 88 6.64 -15.45 -4.97
N GLY A 89 5.84 -16.50 -4.74
CA GLY A 89 5.74 -17.67 -5.62
C GLY A 89 7.03 -18.48 -5.70
N LYS A 90 8.04 -18.16 -4.89
CA LYS A 90 9.27 -18.94 -4.77
C LYS A 90 8.96 -20.17 -3.91
N LYS A 91 8.93 -21.33 -4.56
CA LYS A 91 8.95 -22.64 -3.89
C LYS A 91 10.21 -22.81 -3.06
#